data_AF-A0A2P4T8D5-F1
#
_entry.id   AF-A0A2P4T8D5-F1
#
_cell.length_a   1.000
_cell.length_b   1.000
_cell.length_c   1.000
_cell.angle_alpha   90.00
_cell.angle_beta   90.00
_cell.angle_gamma   90.00
#
_symmetry.space_group_name_H-M   'P 1'
#
loop_
_entity.id
_entity.type
_entity.pdbx_description
1 polymer ?
#
loop_
_entity_poly.entity_id
_entity_poly.type
_entity_poly.pdbx_seq_one_letter_code
_entity_poly.pdbx_strand_id
1 'polypeptide(L)'
;MDFRFNFFPDEDGSKEPSAHRETEPCSPTREHQDKRLAETKVCIKAAKEHHIPADVSKVLENKVLETASGLYYVNMSVVELTCQDGAHEEDIVSKSVSSHSDLIPGVYEGGLKIWECTYDLMDFLSEAEIQFANKTVLDLGCGAGLLGIVALRGNAEEVHFQDYNSTVIEEITMPNVVANCINAGNKADSEDDGKNIKPPSKRRKKSECLPDKLTKCRFFSGGWSEVCQLLLSSSKPCSKYDLILTSETIYNPDYYGALHDTLAQLLAKNGRVYLASKVHYFGVGGGTYLFEKFLEERKVFRSSTVKEVEEGLKRFILEIAFKDST
;
A
#
# COMPACT_ATOMS: atom_id res chain seq x y z
N MET A 1 19.36 3.89 -1.00
CA MET A 1 18.82 2.54 -1.25
C MET A 1 18.20 2.59 -2.63
N ASP A 2 18.69 1.81 -3.58
CA ASP A 2 18.20 1.83 -4.97
C ASP A 2 16.98 0.91 -5.12
N PHE A 3 15.95 1.36 -5.83
CA PHE A 3 14.75 0.56 -6.14
C PHE A 3 15.07 -0.50 -7.20
N ARG A 4 14.59 -1.74 -6.99
CA ARG A 4 14.84 -2.84 -7.93
C ARG A 4 13.55 -3.57 -8.28
N PHE A 5 13.20 -3.46 -9.55
CA PHE A 5 12.15 -4.23 -10.17
C PHE A 5 12.81 -5.27 -11.09
N ASN A 6 13.00 -6.50 -10.60
CA ASN A 6 13.60 -7.57 -11.37
C ASN A 6 12.49 -8.45 -11.96
N PHE A 7 12.21 -8.26 -13.25
CA PHE A 7 11.14 -8.98 -13.95
C PHE A 7 11.63 -10.12 -14.86
N PHE A 8 12.93 -10.35 -14.93
CA PHE A 8 13.50 -11.44 -15.72
C PHE A 8 14.04 -12.52 -14.77
N PRO A 9 13.62 -13.79 -14.91
CA PRO A 9 14.34 -14.89 -14.29
C PRO A 9 15.76 -14.91 -14.87
N ASP A 10 16.76 -15.09 -14.01
CA ASP A 10 18.17 -15.18 -14.41
C ASP A 10 18.31 -16.22 -15.54
N GLU A 11 18.59 -15.76 -16.77
CA GLU A 11 19.09 -16.67 -17.80
C GLU A 11 20.50 -17.06 -17.40
N ASP A 12 20.60 -18.32 -16.96
CA ASP A 12 21.81 -18.99 -16.53
C ASP A 12 22.92 -18.81 -17.59
N GLY A 13 23.99 -18.13 -17.20
CA GLY A 13 25.09 -17.80 -18.10
C GLY A 13 25.81 -19.05 -18.59
N SER A 14 25.85 -19.26 -19.91
CA SER A 14 26.92 -20.06 -20.51
C SER A 14 27.23 -19.69 -21.98
N LYS A 15 28.42 -19.10 -22.14
CA LYS A 15 29.40 -19.25 -23.23
C LYS A 15 29.00 -18.81 -24.65
N GLU A 16 29.63 -17.72 -25.11
CA GLU A 16 29.93 -17.47 -26.52
C GLU A 16 30.69 -18.65 -27.15
N PRO A 17 30.49 -18.88 -28.45
CA PRO A 17 31.65 -18.74 -29.34
C PRO A 17 31.35 -18.06 -30.68
N SER A 18 32.33 -17.31 -31.15
CA SER A 18 32.36 -16.61 -32.43
C SER A 18 32.77 -17.51 -33.62
N ALA A 19 32.13 -17.24 -34.77
CA ALA A 19 32.70 -17.05 -36.12
C ALA A 19 32.61 -18.16 -37.21
N HIS A 20 32.07 -17.70 -38.36
CA HIS A 20 32.31 -18.03 -39.79
C HIS A 20 31.60 -19.24 -40.46
N ARG A 21 30.63 -18.97 -41.38
CA ARG A 21 30.78 -18.95 -42.86
C ARG A 21 29.42 -18.87 -43.61
N GLU A 22 29.45 -18.15 -44.73
CA GLU A 22 28.44 -17.92 -45.79
C GLU A 22 27.99 -19.26 -46.46
N THR A 23 26.80 -19.47 -47.04
CA THR A 23 26.16 -18.87 -48.25
C THR A 23 24.71 -19.41 -48.46
N GLU A 24 23.92 -18.64 -49.22
CA GLU A 24 22.48 -18.60 -49.65
C GLU A 24 21.74 -19.87 -50.22
N PRO A 25 20.52 -19.79 -50.84
CA PRO A 25 19.18 -19.39 -50.35
C PRO A 25 18.05 -20.39 -50.73
N CYS A 26 16.90 -20.43 -50.02
CA CYS A 26 15.61 -20.83 -50.63
C CYS A 26 14.38 -20.42 -49.79
N SER A 27 13.31 -20.06 -50.50
CA SER A 27 12.08 -19.43 -50.01
C SER A 27 10.93 -20.46 -49.79
N PRO A 28 9.67 -20.04 -49.55
CA PRO A 28 8.98 -20.14 -48.26
C PRO A 28 7.91 -21.24 -48.20
N THR A 29 7.71 -21.87 -47.05
CA THR A 29 6.48 -22.62 -46.76
C THR A 29 5.82 -22.11 -45.49
N ARG A 30 4.59 -21.64 -45.69
CA ARG A 30 3.63 -21.20 -44.69
C ARG A 30 3.27 -22.35 -43.75
N GLU A 31 3.54 -22.19 -42.47
CA GLU A 31 2.67 -22.66 -41.40
C GLU A 31 2.62 -21.59 -40.30
N HIS A 32 1.73 -20.61 -40.49
CA HIS A 32 1.25 -19.78 -39.40
C HIS A 32 0.40 -20.68 -38.48
N GLN A 33 1.04 -21.26 -37.46
CA GLN A 33 0.32 -21.72 -36.29
C GLN A 33 0.42 -20.65 -35.21
N ASP A 34 -0.70 -19.95 -35.12
CA ASP A 34 -1.22 -19.11 -34.06
C ASP A 34 -0.80 -19.61 -32.66
N LYS A 35 0.35 -19.15 -32.16
CA LYS A 35 0.67 -19.24 -30.73
C LYS A 35 -0.16 -18.17 -30.02
N ARG A 36 -1.41 -18.55 -29.70
CA ARG A 36 -2.22 -17.92 -28.66
C ARG A 36 -1.30 -17.51 -27.51
N LEU A 37 -1.23 -16.20 -27.26
CA LEU A 37 -0.75 -15.63 -26.02
C LEU A 37 -1.46 -16.39 -24.89
N ALA A 38 -0.68 -17.10 -24.08
CA ALA A 38 -1.20 -17.77 -22.91
C ALA A 38 -1.80 -16.69 -22.01
N GLU A 39 -3.12 -16.69 -21.87
CA GLU A 39 -3.82 -15.87 -20.87
C GLU A 39 -3.22 -16.20 -19.50
N THR A 40 -2.45 -15.26 -18.96
CA THR A 40 -1.87 -15.37 -17.62
C THR A 40 -3.04 -15.53 -16.66
N LYS A 41 -3.18 -16.74 -16.10
CA LYS A 41 -4.26 -17.09 -15.17
C LYS A 41 -4.05 -16.27 -13.90
N VAL A 42 -4.71 -15.11 -13.81
CA VAL A 42 -4.64 -14.23 -12.64
C VAL A 42 -5.10 -15.03 -11.42
N CYS A 43 -4.19 -15.25 -10.48
CA CYS A 43 -4.50 -15.90 -9.21
C CYS A 43 -5.39 -14.95 -8.40
N ILE A 44 -6.69 -15.26 -8.31
CA ILE A 44 -7.64 -14.47 -7.54
C ILE A 44 -7.40 -14.77 -6.05
N LYS A 45 -6.81 -13.81 -5.35
CA LYS A 45 -6.58 -13.91 -3.91
C LYS A 45 -7.84 -13.49 -3.16
N ALA A 46 -8.40 -14.39 -2.37
CA ALA A 46 -9.57 -14.11 -1.55
C ALA A 46 -9.28 -12.96 -0.56
N ALA A 47 -10.27 -12.09 -0.35
CA ALA A 47 -10.17 -11.03 0.64
C ALA A 47 -10.36 -11.57 2.06
N LYS A 48 -9.63 -10.99 3.02
CA LYS A 48 -9.68 -11.33 4.45
C LYS A 48 -9.70 -10.05 5.27
N GLU A 49 -10.58 -9.98 6.27
CA GLU A 49 -10.52 -8.97 7.33
C GLU A 49 -9.64 -9.50 8.47
N HIS A 50 -8.76 -8.65 8.98
CA HIS A 50 -7.81 -8.96 10.05
C HIS A 50 -8.17 -8.21 11.32
N HIS A 51 -7.93 -8.85 12.46
CA HIS A 51 -8.26 -8.30 13.76
C HIS A 51 -7.02 -8.21 14.64
N ILE A 52 -6.86 -7.05 15.28
CA ILE A 52 -5.81 -6.86 16.29
C ILE A 52 -6.04 -7.87 17.42
N PRO A 53 -5.02 -8.66 17.80
CA PRO A 53 -5.10 -9.55 18.96
C PRO A 53 -5.55 -8.79 20.21
N ALA A 54 -6.33 -9.45 21.08
CA ALA A 54 -6.81 -8.85 22.31
C ALA A 54 -5.67 -8.36 23.23
N ASP A 55 -4.55 -9.08 23.21
CA ASP A 55 -3.30 -8.67 23.84
C ASP A 55 -2.49 -7.86 22.83
N VAL A 56 -2.66 -6.53 22.87
CA VAL A 56 -2.02 -5.60 21.94
C VAL A 56 -0.50 -5.58 22.11
N SER A 57 0.01 -5.93 23.29
CA SER A 57 1.45 -5.95 23.56
C SER A 57 2.19 -6.98 22.70
N LYS A 58 1.52 -8.08 22.35
CA LYS A 58 2.07 -9.13 21.46
C LYS A 58 2.28 -8.66 20.04
N VAL A 59 1.52 -7.67 19.58
CA VAL A 59 1.65 -7.13 18.21
C VAL A 59 3.00 -6.45 18.00
N LEU A 60 3.57 -5.88 19.08
CA LEU A 60 4.89 -5.22 19.05
C LEU A 60 6.02 -6.12 19.57
N GLU A 61 5.72 -7.37 19.95
CA GLU A 61 6.73 -8.30 20.45
C GLU A 61 7.75 -8.59 19.35
N ASN A 62 9.04 -8.48 19.70
CA ASN A 62 10.17 -8.65 18.77
C ASN A 62 10.19 -7.67 17.57
N LYS A 63 9.38 -6.61 17.59
CA LYS A 63 9.42 -5.56 16.57
C LYS A 63 10.41 -4.46 16.96
N VAL A 64 11.25 -4.07 16.01
CA VAL A 64 12.11 -2.89 16.13
C VAL A 64 11.40 -1.73 15.46
N LEU A 65 11.22 -0.62 16.18
CA LEU A 65 10.55 0.57 15.67
C LEU A 65 11.56 1.65 15.27
N GLU A 66 11.30 2.29 14.14
CA GLU A 66 11.94 3.50 13.66
C GLU A 66 10.97 4.68 13.74
N THR A 67 11.47 5.89 13.41
CA THR A 67 10.65 7.09 13.37
C THR A 67 11.01 7.94 12.17
N ALA A 68 10.00 8.34 11.41
CA ALA A 68 10.11 9.30 10.31
C ALA A 68 8.87 10.20 10.31
N SER A 69 9.06 11.50 10.05
CA SER A 69 7.98 12.50 10.03
C SER A 69 7.06 12.44 11.26
N GLY A 70 7.63 12.13 12.43
CA GLY A 70 6.90 12.01 13.70
C GLY A 70 6.02 10.76 13.84
N LEU A 71 6.03 9.83 12.88
CA LEU A 71 5.34 8.55 12.93
C LEU A 71 6.29 7.41 13.30
N TYR A 72 5.78 6.43 14.03
CA TYR A 72 6.48 5.17 14.30
C TYR A 72 6.21 4.18 13.18
N TYR A 73 7.20 3.40 12.78
CA TYR A 73 6.99 2.25 11.88
C TYR A 73 8.01 1.17 12.17
N VAL A 74 7.69 -0.09 11.87
CA VAL A 74 8.59 -1.23 12.05
C VAL A 74 9.76 -1.12 11.09
N ASN A 75 10.97 -1.44 11.55
CA ASN A 75 12.13 -1.58 10.70
C ASN A 75 11.89 -2.76 9.74
N MET A 76 11.77 -2.47 8.45
CA MET A 76 11.41 -3.48 7.45
C MET A 76 12.49 -4.55 7.29
N SER A 77 13.77 -4.20 7.41
CA SER A 77 14.87 -5.17 7.31
C SER A 77 14.84 -6.19 8.46
N VAL A 78 14.40 -5.78 9.65
CA VAL A 78 14.19 -6.71 10.77
C VAL A 78 13.00 -7.61 10.48
N VAL A 79 11.89 -7.05 9.95
CA VAL A 79 10.71 -7.86 9.57
C VAL A 79 11.09 -8.90 8.51
N GLU A 80 11.80 -8.49 7.46
CA GLU A 80 12.32 -9.39 6.43
C GLU A 80 13.17 -10.51 7.04
N LEU A 81 14.09 -10.20 7.95
CA LEU A 81 14.93 -11.22 8.59
C LEU A 81 14.10 -12.19 9.44
N THR A 82 13.12 -11.70 10.20
CA THR A 82 12.29 -12.54 11.08
C THR A 82 11.27 -13.40 10.34
N CYS A 83 10.88 -12.99 9.13
CA CYS A 83 9.87 -13.67 8.33
C CYS A 83 10.46 -14.59 7.24
N GLN A 84 11.79 -14.71 7.16
CA GLN A 84 12.51 -15.60 6.23
C GLN A 84 12.36 -17.09 6.55
N ASP A 85 11.95 -17.47 7.77
CA ASP A 85 11.88 -18.87 8.19
C ASP A 85 10.67 -19.66 7.62
N GLY A 86 9.95 -19.10 6.64
CA GLY A 86 8.87 -19.80 5.92
C GLY A 86 7.63 -20.11 6.76
N ALA A 87 7.49 -19.50 7.93
CA ALA A 87 6.38 -19.74 8.86
C ALA A 87 5.04 -19.10 8.42
N HIS A 88 5.06 -18.18 7.45
CA HIS A 88 3.89 -17.44 6.99
C HIS A 88 3.28 -18.06 5.72
N GLU A 89 1.94 -18.13 5.68
CA GLU A 89 1.19 -18.81 4.61
C GLU A 89 1.51 -18.32 3.18
N GLU A 90 1.88 -17.05 3.00
CA GLU A 90 2.09 -16.46 1.68
C GLU A 90 3.55 -16.57 1.18
N ASP A 91 4.50 -16.83 2.09
CA ASP A 91 5.94 -16.93 1.83
C ASP A 91 6.51 -15.75 0.98
N ILE A 92 5.97 -14.55 1.17
CA ILE A 92 6.30 -13.39 0.33
C ILE A 92 7.73 -12.90 0.52
N VAL A 93 8.27 -13.04 1.73
CA VAL A 93 9.60 -12.57 2.10
C VAL A 93 10.67 -13.42 1.40
N SER A 94 10.55 -14.76 1.50
CA SER A 94 11.45 -15.67 0.79
C SER A 94 11.43 -15.44 -0.71
N LYS A 95 10.24 -15.23 -1.30
CA LYS A 95 10.08 -14.93 -2.73
C LYS A 95 10.72 -13.59 -3.12
N SER A 96 10.49 -12.53 -2.35
CA SER A 96 11.10 -11.21 -2.60
C SER A 96 12.63 -11.27 -2.50
N VAL A 97 13.16 -11.92 -1.47
CA VAL A 97 14.61 -12.11 -1.28
C VAL A 97 15.21 -12.93 -2.43
N SER A 98 14.56 -14.04 -2.83
CA SER A 98 15.05 -14.90 -3.92
C SER A 98 15.07 -14.19 -5.27
N SER A 99 14.04 -13.39 -5.56
CA SER A 99 13.91 -12.64 -6.83
C SER A 99 14.66 -11.31 -6.82
N HIS A 100 15.21 -10.92 -5.67
CA HIS A 100 15.82 -9.61 -5.45
C HIS A 100 14.92 -8.46 -5.94
N SER A 101 13.60 -8.61 -5.75
CA SER A 101 12.59 -7.68 -6.27
C SER A 101 11.76 -7.07 -5.15
N ASP A 102 11.59 -5.75 -5.22
CA ASP A 102 10.71 -4.98 -4.33
C ASP A 102 9.22 -5.22 -4.62
N LEU A 103 8.90 -5.90 -5.73
CA LEU A 103 7.54 -6.21 -6.18
C LEU A 103 7.51 -7.41 -7.15
N ILE A 104 6.50 -8.28 -7.02
CA ILE A 104 6.18 -9.42 -7.90
C ILE A 104 4.66 -9.41 -8.17
N PRO A 105 4.20 -9.01 -9.37
CA PRO A 105 2.78 -8.87 -9.67
C PRO A 105 1.97 -10.14 -9.39
N GLY A 106 0.84 -9.98 -8.69
CA GLY A 106 -0.06 -11.06 -8.29
C GLY A 106 0.49 -12.01 -7.21
N VAL A 107 1.66 -11.72 -6.63
CA VAL A 107 2.29 -12.55 -5.59
C VAL A 107 2.69 -11.70 -4.38
N TYR A 108 3.45 -10.64 -4.63
CA TYR A 108 3.94 -9.68 -3.64
C TYR A 108 3.85 -8.28 -4.26
N GLU A 109 2.80 -7.51 -3.96
CA GLU A 109 2.58 -6.20 -4.59
C GLU A 109 3.33 -5.06 -3.86
N GLY A 110 4.45 -5.39 -3.22
CA GLY A 110 5.18 -4.49 -2.33
C GLY A 110 4.71 -4.58 -0.87
N GLY A 111 5.20 -3.66 -0.03
CA GLY A 111 4.80 -3.55 1.38
C GLY A 111 5.94 -3.71 2.39
N LEU A 112 7.03 -4.41 2.04
CA LEU A 112 8.28 -4.48 2.84
C LEU A 112 9.18 -3.26 2.61
N LYS A 113 8.69 -2.28 1.82
CA LYS A 113 9.38 -1.04 1.53
C LYS A 113 8.39 0.12 1.58
N ILE A 114 8.83 1.24 2.13
CA ILE A 114 8.09 2.49 2.08
C ILE A 114 8.53 3.24 0.83
N TRP A 115 7.60 3.40 -0.10
CA TRP A 115 7.83 4.09 -1.37
C TRP A 115 7.89 5.62 -1.17
N GLU A 116 8.74 6.29 -1.94
CA GLU A 116 9.01 7.75 -1.81
C GLU A 116 7.75 8.61 -1.93
N CYS A 117 6.83 8.26 -2.84
CA CYS A 117 5.54 8.94 -3.01
C CYS A 117 4.68 8.95 -1.73
N THR A 118 4.92 8.03 -0.79
CA THR A 118 4.23 8.00 0.50
C THR A 118 4.59 9.24 1.31
N TYR A 119 5.87 9.61 1.33
CA TYR A 119 6.34 10.80 2.04
C TYR A 119 5.86 12.07 1.33
N ASP A 120 5.95 12.12 -0.01
CA ASP A 120 5.42 13.26 -0.77
C ASP A 120 3.94 13.51 -0.47
N LEU A 121 3.15 12.43 -0.38
CA LEU A 121 1.73 12.51 -0.06
C LEU A 121 1.49 12.94 1.38
N MET A 122 2.25 12.42 2.34
CA MET A 122 2.15 12.88 3.73
C MET A 122 2.44 14.39 3.85
N ASP A 123 3.49 14.86 3.18
CA ASP A 123 3.87 16.27 3.19
C ASP A 123 2.78 17.13 2.56
N PHE A 124 2.24 16.73 1.40
CA PHE A 124 1.11 17.42 0.78
C PHE A 124 -0.14 17.45 1.65
N LEU A 125 -0.53 16.32 2.26
CA LEU A 125 -1.72 16.26 3.12
C LEU A 125 -1.60 17.23 4.30
N SER A 126 -0.38 17.40 4.82
CA SER A 126 -0.07 18.38 5.87
C SER A 126 -0.07 19.83 5.34
N GLU A 127 0.65 20.09 4.25
CA GLU A 127 0.77 21.43 3.64
C GLU A 127 -0.57 22.00 3.15
N ALA A 128 -1.40 21.14 2.55
CA ALA A 128 -2.73 21.49 2.08
C ALA A 128 -3.80 21.48 3.19
N GLU A 129 -3.40 21.21 4.44
CA GLU A 129 -4.26 21.14 5.63
C GLU A 129 -5.52 20.28 5.40
N ILE A 130 -5.33 19.09 4.80
CA ILE A 130 -6.44 18.19 4.47
C ILE A 130 -7.13 17.76 5.76
N GLN A 131 -8.42 18.07 5.85
CA GLN A 131 -9.22 17.78 7.04
C GLN A 131 -9.60 16.30 7.08
N PHE A 132 -9.25 15.62 8.17
CA PHE A 132 -9.63 14.23 8.45
C PHE A 132 -10.73 14.09 9.50
N ALA A 133 -10.93 15.12 10.34
CA ALA A 133 -11.87 15.06 11.45
C ALA A 133 -13.27 14.60 10.99
N ASN A 134 -13.80 13.58 11.67
CA ASN A 134 -15.12 12.99 11.41
C ASN A 134 -15.31 12.35 10.02
N LYS A 135 -14.23 12.04 9.29
CA LYS A 135 -14.30 11.38 7.97
C LYS A 135 -14.05 9.88 8.06
N THR A 136 -14.63 9.15 7.11
CA THR A 136 -14.27 7.75 6.84
C THR A 136 -13.17 7.73 5.77
N VAL A 137 -12.02 7.14 6.08
CA VAL A 137 -10.81 7.16 5.24
C VAL A 137 -10.36 5.76 4.88
N LEU A 138 -9.97 5.54 3.63
CA LEU A 138 -9.33 4.30 3.17
C LEU A 138 -7.89 4.58 2.75
N ASP A 139 -6.94 3.84 3.31
CA ASP A 139 -5.57 3.72 2.82
C ASP A 139 -5.49 2.48 1.92
N LEU A 140 -5.51 2.68 0.60
CA LEU A 140 -5.60 1.63 -0.42
C LEU A 140 -4.22 1.29 -0.98
N GLY A 141 -3.80 0.03 -0.88
CA GLY A 141 -2.41 -0.36 -1.12
C GLY A 141 -1.49 0.20 -0.04
N CYS A 142 -1.84 -0.01 1.23
CA CYS A 142 -1.32 0.78 2.34
C CYS A 142 0.13 0.46 2.71
N GLY A 143 0.64 -0.75 2.45
CA GLY A 143 1.96 -1.17 2.90
C GLY A 143 2.17 -0.89 4.39
N ALA A 144 3.09 0.01 4.71
CA ALA A 144 3.35 0.44 6.09
C ALA A 144 2.18 1.16 6.79
N GLY A 145 1.13 1.56 6.08
CA GLY A 145 -0.08 2.19 6.64
C GLY A 145 0.12 3.65 7.09
N LEU A 146 1.18 4.32 6.63
CA LEU A 146 1.51 5.66 7.13
C LEU A 146 0.44 6.70 6.78
N LEU A 147 -0.20 6.61 5.61
CA LEU A 147 -1.24 7.55 5.18
C LEU A 147 -2.49 7.41 6.05
N GLY A 148 -2.93 6.19 6.32
CA GLY A 148 -4.03 5.92 7.25
C GLY A 148 -3.68 6.31 8.69
N ILE A 149 -2.42 6.17 9.13
CA ILE A 149 -1.98 6.65 10.45
C ILE A 149 -2.04 8.18 10.54
N VAL A 150 -1.68 8.91 9.47
CA VAL A 150 -1.86 10.38 9.39
C VAL A 150 -3.32 10.73 9.55
N ALA A 151 -4.22 10.06 8.83
CA ALA A 151 -5.66 10.28 8.94
C ALA A 151 -6.19 10.00 10.37
N LEU A 152 -5.74 8.92 10.99
CA LEU A 152 -6.10 8.55 12.36
C LEU A 152 -5.62 9.59 13.39
N ARG A 153 -4.41 10.14 13.21
CA ARG A 153 -3.90 11.26 14.03
C ARG A 153 -4.69 12.54 13.80
N GLY A 154 -5.18 12.76 12.58
CA GLY A 154 -6.10 13.84 12.21
C GLY A 154 -7.54 13.67 12.71
N ASN A 155 -7.80 12.71 13.61
CA ASN A 155 -9.12 12.43 14.19
C ASN A 155 -10.18 11.98 13.16
N ALA A 156 -9.77 11.23 12.14
CA ALA A 156 -10.71 10.45 11.33
C ALA A 156 -11.65 9.62 12.22
N GLU A 157 -12.90 9.47 11.78
CA GLU A 157 -13.89 8.70 12.53
C GLU A 157 -13.66 7.20 12.35
N GLU A 158 -13.30 6.80 11.14
CA GLU A 158 -12.99 5.41 10.78
C GLU A 158 -11.86 5.41 9.75
N VAL A 159 -10.89 4.52 9.92
CA VAL A 159 -9.75 4.35 9.00
C VAL A 159 -9.61 2.89 8.62
N HIS A 160 -9.74 2.61 7.32
CA HIS A 160 -9.53 1.29 6.77
C HIS A 160 -8.17 1.20 6.10
N PHE A 161 -7.50 0.08 6.32
CA PHE A 161 -6.21 -0.23 5.71
C PHE A 161 -6.39 -1.44 4.81
N GLN A 162 -5.99 -1.32 3.54
CA GLN A 162 -6.03 -2.41 2.60
C GLN A 162 -4.68 -2.61 1.95
N ASP A 163 -4.18 -3.84 1.95
CA ASP A 163 -3.02 -4.26 1.19
C ASP A 163 -3.32 -5.55 0.42
N TYR A 164 -2.51 -5.90 -0.59
CA TYR A 164 -2.67 -7.18 -1.26
C TYR A 164 -2.29 -8.33 -0.32
N ASN A 165 -1.24 -8.16 0.50
CA ASN A 165 -0.62 -9.22 1.27
C ASN A 165 -1.07 -9.29 2.73
N SER A 166 -1.50 -10.48 3.19
CA SER A 166 -1.89 -10.70 4.59
C SER A 166 -0.71 -10.51 5.52
N THR A 167 0.47 -11.00 5.12
CA THR A 167 1.71 -10.83 5.86
C THR A 167 2.07 -9.34 6.00
N VAL A 168 1.82 -8.51 5.00
CA VAL A 168 2.04 -7.05 5.10
C VAL A 168 1.10 -6.44 6.14
N ILE A 169 -0.19 -6.79 6.09
CA ILE A 169 -1.17 -6.32 7.09
C ILE A 169 -0.77 -6.73 8.50
N GLU A 170 -0.50 -8.01 8.72
CA GLU A 170 -0.29 -8.61 10.04
C GLU A 170 1.08 -8.21 10.64
N GLU A 171 2.15 -8.19 9.83
CA GLU A 171 3.53 -8.01 10.31
C GLU A 171 4.05 -6.58 10.22
N ILE A 172 3.36 -5.70 9.48
CA ILE A 172 3.78 -4.33 9.20
C ILE A 172 2.68 -3.33 9.55
N THR A 173 1.55 -3.37 8.85
CA THR A 173 0.51 -2.34 8.97
C THR A 173 -0.07 -2.29 10.39
N MET A 174 -0.49 -3.42 10.93
CA MET A 174 -1.08 -3.51 12.27
C MET A 174 -0.08 -3.09 13.37
N PRO A 175 1.17 -3.59 13.40
CA PRO A 175 2.20 -3.07 14.32
C PRO A 175 2.42 -1.57 14.23
N ASN A 176 2.45 -0.99 13.03
CA ASN A 176 2.63 0.44 12.86
C ASN A 176 1.45 1.23 13.45
N VAL A 177 0.22 0.81 13.17
CA VAL A 177 -0.98 1.45 13.73
C VAL A 177 -0.99 1.35 15.27
N VAL A 178 -0.67 0.18 15.81
CA VAL A 178 -0.57 -0.05 17.26
C VAL A 178 0.48 0.84 17.91
N ALA A 179 1.70 0.89 17.36
CA ALA A 179 2.79 1.73 17.87
C ALA A 179 2.38 3.21 17.91
N ASN A 180 1.68 3.70 16.88
CA ASN A 180 1.23 5.08 16.83
C ASN A 180 0.02 5.37 17.74
N CYS A 181 -0.76 4.38 18.14
CA CYS A 181 -1.87 4.56 19.08
C CYS A 181 -1.42 4.53 20.54
N ILE A 182 -0.49 3.63 20.88
CA ILE A 182 0.02 3.50 22.26
C ILE A 182 0.97 4.66 22.58
N ASN A 183 1.91 4.99 21.68
CA ASN A 183 2.94 5.97 21.96
C ASN A 183 2.43 7.42 21.84
N ALA A 184 1.33 7.68 21.12
CA ALA A 184 0.69 8.98 21.11
C ALA A 184 0.09 9.37 22.47
N GLY A 185 -0.39 8.39 23.24
CA GLY A 185 -0.91 8.61 24.59
C GLY A 185 0.15 9.08 25.59
N ASN A 186 1.43 8.75 25.36
CA ASN A 186 2.53 9.13 26.24
C ASN A 186 3.10 10.53 25.96
N LYS A 187 2.83 11.11 24.78
CA LYS A 187 3.34 12.45 24.42
C LYS A 187 2.38 13.59 24.78
N ALA A 188 1.08 13.30 24.91
CA ALA A 188 0.08 14.32 25.25
C ALA A 188 0.19 14.83 26.71
N ASP A 189 0.90 14.11 27.59
CA ASP A 189 1.08 14.47 29.01
C ASP A 189 2.44 15.16 29.30
N SER A 190 3.23 15.51 28.27
CA SER A 190 4.60 16.05 28.46
C SER A 190 4.76 17.55 28.17
N GLU A 191 3.67 18.27 27.93
CA GLU A 191 3.64 19.74 27.91
C GLU A 191 2.80 20.26 29.09
N ASP A 192 3.21 19.96 30.33
CA ASP A 192 2.84 20.76 31.48
C ASP A 192 4.00 20.85 32.48
N ASP A 193 4.04 22.02 33.10
CA ASP A 193 5.16 22.70 33.72
C ASP A 193 5.73 21.97 34.96
N GLY A 194 6.99 22.25 35.28
CA GLY A 194 7.75 21.50 36.27
C GLY A 194 7.17 21.46 37.68
N LYS A 195 7.07 20.27 38.29
CA LYS A 195 7.72 19.88 39.58
C LYS A 195 7.21 18.54 40.13
N ASN A 196 8.18 17.82 40.69
CA ASN A 196 8.10 16.85 41.80
C ASN A 196 7.91 15.35 41.46
N ILE A 197 9.03 14.63 41.59
CA ILE A 197 9.18 13.18 41.52
C ILE A 197 8.47 12.54 42.72
N LYS A 198 7.54 11.60 42.45
CA LYS A 198 7.15 10.55 43.39
C LYS A 198 7.25 9.18 42.70
N PRO A 199 7.72 8.13 43.40
CA PRO A 199 8.00 6.84 42.78
C PRO A 199 6.71 6.05 42.48
N PRO A 200 6.73 5.14 41.49
CA PRO A 200 5.50 4.50 41.01
C PRO A 200 5.03 3.42 42.00
N SER A 201 3.85 3.62 42.57
CA SER A 201 3.19 2.62 43.41
C SER A 201 2.33 1.65 42.57
N LYS A 202 2.78 0.39 42.56
CA LYS A 202 2.02 -0.89 42.42
C LYS A 202 1.01 -1.01 41.26
N ARG A 203 1.44 -1.81 40.26
CA ARG A 203 0.66 -2.46 39.19
C ARG A 203 -0.78 -2.81 39.61
N ARG A 204 -1.75 -2.07 39.07
CA ARG A 204 -3.12 -2.58 38.88
C ARG A 204 -3.11 -3.44 37.61
N LYS A 205 -3.53 -4.69 37.71
CA LYS A 205 -3.94 -5.52 36.55
C LYS A 205 -5.05 -4.75 35.83
N LYS A 206 -4.68 -4.02 34.76
CA LYS A 206 -5.61 -3.33 33.88
C LYS A 206 -6.12 -4.40 32.92
N SER A 207 -7.42 -4.65 32.92
CA SER A 207 -8.08 -5.25 31.75
C SER A 207 -7.72 -4.33 30.59
N GLU A 208 -6.89 -4.80 29.66
CA GLU A 208 -6.38 -4.01 28.54
C GLU A 208 -7.53 -3.77 27.56
N CYS A 209 -8.28 -2.69 27.79
CA CYS A 209 -9.18 -2.15 26.79
C CYS A 209 -8.33 -1.61 25.63
N LEU A 210 -8.64 -2.00 24.39
CA LEU A 210 -8.01 -1.44 23.19
C LEU A 210 -8.10 0.09 23.25
N PRO A 211 -6.99 0.83 23.05
CA PRO A 211 -7.02 2.28 22.92
C PRO A 211 -8.17 2.75 22.01
N ASP A 212 -8.90 3.80 22.40
CA ASP A 212 -10.08 4.32 21.69
C ASP A 212 -9.85 4.60 20.19
N LYS A 213 -8.59 4.85 19.79
CA LYS A 213 -8.21 5.02 18.38
C LYS A 213 -8.14 3.71 17.60
N LEU A 214 -7.75 2.60 18.24
CA LEU A 214 -7.65 1.29 17.58
C LEU A 214 -9.02 0.71 17.21
N THR A 215 -10.07 1.05 17.97
CA THR A 215 -11.44 0.62 17.65
C THR A 215 -12.00 1.28 16.39
N LYS A 216 -11.33 2.32 15.88
CA LYS A 216 -11.66 3.01 14.62
C LYS A 216 -10.96 2.40 13.39
N CYS A 217 -10.11 1.40 13.59
CA CYS A 217 -9.29 0.82 12.53
C CYS A 217 -9.81 -0.56 12.09
N ARG A 218 -9.87 -0.78 10.78
CA ARG A 218 -10.14 -2.10 10.19
C ARG A 218 -9.09 -2.41 9.12
N PHE A 219 -8.74 -3.69 8.98
CA PHE A 219 -7.59 -4.12 8.20
C PHE A 219 -8.00 -5.21 7.22
N PHE A 220 -7.62 -5.08 5.96
CA PHE A 220 -8.04 -5.98 4.89
C PHE A 220 -6.84 -6.41 4.05
N SER A 221 -6.74 -7.70 3.74
CA SER A 221 -5.86 -8.18 2.68
C SER A 221 -6.65 -8.75 1.51
N GLY A 222 -6.05 -8.75 0.32
CA GLY A 222 -6.62 -9.33 -0.90
C GLY A 222 -6.61 -8.37 -2.08
N GLY A 223 -7.07 -8.86 -3.24
CA GLY A 223 -7.23 -8.02 -4.43
C GLY A 223 -8.28 -6.93 -4.23
N TRP A 224 -8.13 -5.80 -4.92
CA TRP A 224 -9.03 -4.64 -4.75
C TRP A 224 -10.49 -4.99 -5.02
N SER A 225 -10.76 -5.78 -6.06
CA SER A 225 -12.11 -6.25 -6.40
C SER A 225 -12.72 -7.11 -5.28
N GLU A 226 -11.95 -8.03 -4.72
CA GLU A 226 -12.40 -8.95 -3.68
C GLU A 226 -12.62 -8.22 -2.35
N VAL A 227 -11.73 -7.28 -1.98
CA VAL A 227 -11.90 -6.45 -0.78
C VAL A 227 -13.10 -5.52 -0.95
N CYS A 228 -13.30 -4.94 -2.14
CA CYS A 228 -14.49 -4.15 -2.46
C CYS A 228 -15.77 -4.98 -2.24
N GLN A 229 -15.83 -6.20 -2.75
CA GLN A 229 -16.97 -7.11 -2.52
C GLN A 229 -17.16 -7.44 -1.05
N LEU A 230 -16.09 -7.72 -0.30
CA LEU A 230 -16.15 -7.99 1.14
C LEU A 230 -16.74 -6.80 1.92
N LEU A 231 -16.28 -5.57 1.63
CA LEU A 231 -16.75 -4.34 2.25
C LEU A 231 -18.24 -4.06 1.94
N LEU A 232 -18.68 -4.38 0.73
CA LEU A 232 -20.07 -4.18 0.28
C LEU A 232 -21.02 -5.28 0.78
N SER A 233 -20.54 -6.50 1.00
CA SER A 233 -21.34 -7.66 1.44
C SER A 233 -21.40 -7.85 2.96
N SER A 234 -20.61 -7.08 3.72
CA SER A 234 -20.62 -7.08 5.18
C SER A 234 -22.02 -6.80 5.75
N SER A 235 -22.37 -7.52 6.83
CA SER A 235 -23.62 -7.32 7.60
C SER A 235 -23.80 -5.88 8.12
N LYS A 236 -22.70 -5.13 8.22
CA LYS A 236 -22.67 -3.66 8.29
C LYS A 236 -22.01 -3.14 7.02
N PRO A 237 -22.77 -2.76 5.98
CA PRO A 237 -22.20 -2.17 4.78
C PRO A 237 -21.37 -0.96 5.18
N CYS A 238 -20.13 -0.91 4.72
CA CYS A 238 -19.29 0.26 4.97
C CYS A 238 -19.94 1.48 4.29
N SER A 239 -20.01 2.60 5.01
CA SER A 239 -20.27 3.89 4.35
C SER A 239 -19.19 4.12 3.29
N LYS A 240 -19.55 4.79 2.19
CA LYS A 240 -18.56 5.19 1.21
C LYS A 240 -17.52 6.11 1.87
N TYR A 241 -16.28 6.10 1.38
CA TYR A 241 -15.20 6.88 1.97
C TYR A 241 -15.23 8.33 1.51
N ASP A 242 -15.05 9.25 2.45
CA ASP A 242 -14.85 10.67 2.15
C ASP A 242 -13.48 10.91 1.53
N LEU A 243 -12.48 10.12 1.95
CA LEU A 243 -11.11 10.17 1.44
C LEU A 243 -10.61 8.76 1.13
N ILE A 244 -10.03 8.60 -0.06
CA ILE A 244 -9.21 7.43 -0.38
C ILE A 244 -7.78 7.94 -0.62
N LEU A 245 -6.84 7.44 0.18
CA LEU A 245 -5.43 7.76 0.08
C LEU A 245 -4.72 6.56 -0.55
N THR A 246 -3.84 6.80 -1.51
CA THR A 246 -3.11 5.71 -2.16
C THR A 246 -1.78 6.21 -2.73
N SER A 247 -0.75 5.37 -2.65
CA SER A 247 0.61 5.73 -3.06
C SER A 247 1.22 4.61 -3.88
N GLU A 248 1.74 4.95 -5.07
CA GLU A 248 2.38 4.04 -6.02
C GLU A 248 1.52 2.82 -6.41
N THR A 249 0.20 3.02 -6.63
CA THR A 249 -0.74 1.96 -7.01
C THR A 249 -1.11 1.91 -8.49
N ILE A 250 -0.46 2.73 -9.33
CA ILE A 250 -0.71 2.78 -10.79
C ILE A 250 0.51 2.38 -11.62
N TYR A 251 1.43 1.61 -11.05
CA TYR A 251 2.63 1.13 -11.75
C TYR A 251 2.31 0.10 -12.85
N ASN A 252 1.23 -0.67 -12.70
CA ASN A 252 0.85 -1.71 -13.66
C ASN A 252 -0.52 -1.39 -14.32
N PRO A 253 -0.55 -1.08 -15.64
CA PRO A 253 -1.77 -0.81 -16.39
C PRO A 253 -2.81 -1.95 -16.36
N ASP A 254 -2.37 -3.20 -16.20
CA ASP A 254 -3.27 -4.35 -16.16
C ASP A 254 -4.30 -4.27 -15.02
N TYR A 255 -3.96 -3.55 -13.95
CA TYR A 255 -4.83 -3.38 -12.79
C TYR A 255 -5.61 -2.06 -12.78
N TYR A 256 -5.49 -1.20 -13.80
CA TYR A 256 -6.21 0.09 -13.84
C TYR A 256 -7.72 -0.08 -13.79
N GLY A 257 -8.26 -1.12 -14.45
CA GLY A 257 -9.68 -1.45 -14.38
C GLY A 257 -10.15 -1.77 -12.96
N ALA A 258 -9.42 -2.66 -12.28
CA ALA A 258 -9.75 -3.05 -10.90
C ALA A 258 -9.63 -1.87 -9.93
N LEU A 259 -8.60 -1.04 -10.06
CA LEU A 259 -8.44 0.17 -9.26
C LEU A 259 -9.60 1.15 -9.51
N HIS A 260 -9.86 1.50 -10.76
CA HIS A 260 -10.94 2.41 -11.15
C HIS A 260 -12.29 1.96 -10.62
N ASP A 261 -12.64 0.68 -10.82
CA ASP A 261 -13.94 0.15 -10.41
C ASP A 261 -14.04 0.08 -8.89
N THR A 262 -12.93 -0.12 -8.18
CA THR A 262 -12.86 -0.05 -6.72
C THR A 262 -13.07 1.38 -6.22
N LEU A 263 -12.39 2.37 -6.81
CA LEU A 263 -12.60 3.79 -6.48
C LEU A 263 -14.07 4.18 -6.73
N ALA A 264 -14.65 3.79 -7.86
CA ALA A 264 -16.04 4.12 -8.21
C ALA A 264 -17.06 3.49 -7.26
N GLN A 265 -16.76 2.28 -6.77
CA GLN A 265 -17.62 1.59 -5.83
C GLN A 265 -17.39 2.04 -4.39
N LEU A 266 -16.24 2.56 -3.99
CA LEU A 266 -15.96 2.84 -2.59
C LEU A 266 -15.99 4.33 -2.24
N LEU A 267 -15.74 5.23 -3.19
CA LEU A 267 -15.71 6.67 -2.94
C LEU A 267 -17.11 7.27 -2.71
N ALA A 268 -17.24 8.18 -1.75
CA ALA A 268 -18.46 8.94 -1.55
C ALA A 268 -18.69 9.93 -2.71
N LYS A 269 -19.94 10.37 -2.93
CA LYS A 269 -20.29 11.27 -4.04
C LYS A 269 -19.45 12.55 -4.08
N ASN A 270 -19.16 13.11 -2.90
CA ASN A 270 -18.33 14.30 -2.73
C ASN A 270 -16.93 13.97 -2.16
N GLY A 271 -16.56 12.69 -2.15
CA GLY A 271 -15.27 12.25 -1.68
C GLY A 271 -14.14 12.67 -2.63
N ARG A 272 -12.91 12.57 -2.14
CA ARG A 272 -11.67 12.81 -2.90
C ARG A 272 -10.73 11.61 -2.78
N VAL A 273 -10.08 11.27 -3.88
CA VAL A 273 -8.92 10.38 -3.87
C VAL A 273 -7.69 11.25 -3.97
N TYR A 274 -6.70 11.03 -3.12
CA TYR A 274 -5.36 11.57 -3.30
C TYR A 274 -4.42 10.41 -3.63
N LEU A 275 -3.89 10.44 -4.85
CA LEU A 275 -3.01 9.42 -5.40
C LEU A 275 -1.64 10.01 -5.67
N ALA A 276 -0.60 9.49 -5.03
CA ALA A 276 0.78 9.86 -5.32
C ALA A 276 1.46 8.80 -6.18
N SER A 277 2.16 9.23 -7.25
CA SER A 277 2.77 8.32 -8.22
C SER A 277 3.97 8.95 -8.91
N LYS A 278 4.93 8.11 -9.30
CA LYS A 278 5.94 8.50 -10.28
C LYS A 278 5.28 8.80 -11.63
N VAL A 279 5.91 9.65 -12.43
CA VAL A 279 5.47 9.96 -13.79
C VAL A 279 5.39 8.71 -14.67
N HIS A 280 6.34 7.78 -14.48
CA HIS A 280 6.43 6.54 -15.24
C HIS A 280 7.18 5.46 -14.47
N TYR A 281 6.75 4.21 -14.66
CA TYR A 281 7.38 3.01 -14.13
C TYR A 281 7.95 2.17 -15.27
N PHE A 282 9.27 2.18 -15.43
CA PHE A 282 9.94 1.38 -16.45
C PHE A 282 9.72 -0.13 -16.20
N GLY A 283 9.56 -0.91 -17.27
CA GLY A 283 9.26 -2.34 -17.22
C GLY A 283 7.76 -2.63 -17.26
N VAL A 284 7.06 -2.38 -16.16
CA VAL A 284 5.59 -2.56 -16.03
C VAL A 284 4.79 -1.55 -16.85
N GLY A 285 5.37 -0.38 -17.15
CA GLY A 285 4.86 0.56 -18.14
C GLY A 285 3.80 1.54 -17.64
N GLY A 286 3.33 1.45 -16.40
CA GLY A 286 2.35 2.37 -15.83
C GLY A 286 2.91 3.77 -15.54
N GLY A 287 2.03 4.68 -15.14
CA GLY A 287 2.37 6.06 -14.80
C GLY A 287 1.17 6.98 -14.86
N THR A 288 1.36 8.23 -14.43
CA THR A 288 0.28 9.20 -14.30
C THR A 288 -0.43 9.48 -15.62
N TYR A 289 0.32 9.73 -16.69
CA TYR A 289 -0.26 10.03 -18.01
C TYR A 289 -1.20 8.94 -18.54
N LEU A 290 -0.79 7.67 -18.44
CA LEU A 290 -1.60 6.56 -18.92
C LEU A 290 -2.85 6.37 -18.05
N PHE A 291 -2.71 6.53 -16.73
CA PHE A 291 -3.83 6.42 -15.83
C PHE A 291 -4.85 7.56 -16.02
N GLU A 292 -4.39 8.81 -16.19
CA GLU A 292 -5.29 9.94 -16.46
C GLU A 292 -6.06 9.76 -17.77
N LYS A 293 -5.40 9.31 -18.85
CA LYS A 293 -6.11 8.92 -20.09
C LYS A 293 -7.15 7.84 -19.87
N PHE A 294 -6.81 6.82 -19.09
CA PHE A 294 -7.74 5.76 -18.75
C PHE A 294 -8.97 6.31 -18.01
N LEU A 295 -8.79 7.24 -17.07
CA LEU A 295 -9.90 7.92 -16.38
C LEU A 295 -10.76 8.76 -17.34
N GLU A 296 -10.13 9.50 -18.27
CA GLU A 296 -10.82 10.29 -19.30
C GLU A 296 -11.71 9.42 -20.18
N GLU A 297 -11.21 8.26 -20.61
CA GLU A 297 -11.93 7.28 -21.45
C GLU A 297 -13.13 6.66 -20.72
N ARG A 298 -12.97 6.34 -19.42
CA ARG A 298 -14.04 5.77 -18.58
C ARG A 298 -15.15 6.77 -18.25
N LYS A 299 -14.84 8.08 -18.28
CA LYS A 299 -15.78 9.19 -18.08
C LYS A 299 -16.50 9.22 -16.72
N VAL A 300 -16.03 8.51 -15.71
CA VAL A 300 -16.61 8.51 -14.35
C VAL A 300 -15.99 9.61 -13.48
N PHE A 301 -14.68 9.77 -13.59
CA PHE A 301 -13.90 10.68 -12.75
C PHE A 301 -13.33 11.85 -13.54
N ARG A 302 -12.99 12.92 -12.81
CA ARG A 302 -12.03 13.95 -13.21
C ARG A 302 -10.76 13.77 -12.39
N SER A 303 -9.61 14.03 -12.98
CA SER A 303 -8.32 14.09 -12.27
C SER A 303 -7.69 15.47 -12.46
N SER A 304 -6.88 15.89 -11.48
CA SER A 304 -6.02 17.07 -11.59
C SER A 304 -4.76 16.88 -10.76
N THR A 305 -3.62 17.28 -11.29
CA THR A 305 -2.37 17.37 -10.53
C THR A 305 -2.46 18.49 -9.50
N VAL A 306 -2.30 18.14 -8.22
CA VAL A 306 -2.33 19.08 -7.08
C VAL A 306 -0.94 19.36 -6.50
N LYS A 307 0.05 18.51 -6.76
CA LYS A 307 1.47 18.74 -6.45
C LYS A 307 2.37 18.04 -7.46
N GLU A 308 3.46 18.69 -7.82
CA GLU A 308 4.57 18.11 -8.58
C GLU A 308 5.82 18.15 -7.72
N VAL A 309 6.58 17.05 -7.70
CA VAL A 309 7.84 16.93 -6.97
C VAL A 309 8.94 16.61 -7.97
N GLU A 310 9.95 17.50 -8.02
CA GLU A 310 11.05 17.45 -8.99
C GLU A 310 12.38 17.04 -8.33
N GLU A 311 12.38 15.96 -7.55
CA GLU A 311 13.60 15.37 -6.99
C GLU A 311 13.90 14.02 -7.63
N GLY A 312 14.71 14.03 -8.70
CA GLY A 312 14.99 12.83 -9.50
C GLY A 312 13.97 12.62 -10.63
N LEU A 313 13.38 11.42 -10.72
CA LEU A 313 12.23 11.21 -11.61
C LEU A 313 11.03 11.99 -11.09
N LYS A 314 10.33 12.71 -11.98
CA LYS A 314 9.16 13.51 -11.60
C LYS A 314 8.09 12.63 -10.93
N ARG A 315 7.54 13.15 -9.84
CA ARG A 315 6.43 12.53 -9.10
C ARG A 315 5.30 13.53 -8.99
N PHE A 316 4.08 13.01 -8.96
CA PHE A 316 2.88 13.81 -8.92
C PHE A 316 1.92 13.30 -7.85
N ILE A 317 1.17 14.24 -7.29
CA ILE A 317 -0.02 13.96 -6.51
C ILE A 317 -1.22 14.37 -7.35
N LEU A 318 -2.10 13.41 -7.62
CA LEU A 318 -3.36 13.59 -8.32
C LEU A 318 -4.49 13.66 -7.30
N GLU A 319 -5.35 14.67 -7.44
CA GLU A 319 -6.70 14.63 -6.87
C GLU A 319 -7.66 14.02 -7.89
N ILE A 320 -8.44 13.02 -7.47
CA ILE A 320 -9.48 12.39 -8.30
C ILE A 320 -10.83 12.54 -7.60
N ALA A 321 -11.84 12.92 -8.37
CA ALA A 321 -13.20 13.13 -7.89
C ALA A 321 -14.23 12.73 -8.95
N PHE A 322 -15.46 12.40 -8.53
CA PHE A 322 -16.54 12.21 -9.50
C PHE A 322 -16.76 13.48 -10.33
N LYS A 323 -17.04 13.34 -11.63
CA LYS A 323 -17.27 14.49 -12.51
C LYS A 323 -18.40 15.41 -12.03
N ASP A 324 -19.45 14.80 -11.49
CA ASP A 324 -20.65 15.48 -10.98
C ASP A 324 -20.55 15.88 -9.50
N SER A 325 -19.36 15.76 -8.90
CA SER A 325 -19.15 16.23 -7.52
C SER A 325 -19.14 17.76 -7.48
N THR A 326 -19.89 18.30 -6.53
CA THR A 326 -19.91 19.73 -6.17
C THR A 326 -18.57 20.15 -5.59
#